data_AF-A0A0F3PYP5-F1
#
_entry.id   AF-A0A0F3PYP5-F1
#
_cell.length_a   1.000
_cell.length_b   1.000
_cell.length_c   1.000
_cell.angle_alpha   90.00
_cell.angle_beta   90.00
_cell.angle_gamma   90.00
#
_symmetry.space_group_name_H-M   'P 1'
#
loop_
_entity.id
_entity.type
_entity.pdbx_description
1 polymer ?
#
loop_
_entity_poly.entity_id
_entity_poly.type
_entity_poly.pdbx_seq_one_letter_code
_entity_poly.pdbx_strand_id
1 'polypeptide(L)'
;MSVVKKFIIPCEFGGKTSPFAVYIGEPKPDAHPVQHQNTWLSKERGGQVPERVINSLERLHKLARENGICFAELCVYALKVATTHDDNAENAK
;
A
#
# COMPACT_ATOMS: atom_id res chain seq x y z
N MET A 1 10.17 -17.32 -4.68
CA MET A 1 10.13 -16.99 -3.24
C MET A 1 9.32 -15.71 -3.10
N SER A 2 8.11 -15.77 -2.55
CA SER A 2 7.29 -14.56 -2.36
C SER A 2 7.75 -13.83 -1.10
N VAL A 3 8.36 -12.66 -1.25
CA VAL A 3 8.88 -11.86 -0.13
C VAL A 3 7.79 -10.91 0.35
N VAL A 4 7.42 -11.00 1.63
CA VAL A 4 6.52 -10.04 2.26
C VAL A 4 7.28 -8.75 2.56
N LYS A 5 6.72 -7.60 2.19
CA LYS A 5 7.28 -6.26 2.42
C LYS A 5 6.45 -5.52 3.45
N LYS A 6 7.11 -4.82 4.37
CA LYS A 6 6.46 -3.99 5.40
C LYS A 6 6.41 -2.54 4.95
N PHE A 7 5.23 -1.94 5.00
CA PHE A 7 4.97 -0.53 4.71
C PHE A 7 4.40 0.15 5.95
N ILE A 8 4.82 1.39 6.21
CA ILE A 8 4.22 2.24 7.24
C ILE A 8 3.34 3.25 6.53
N ILE A 9 2.03 3.18 6.75
CA ILE A 9 1.06 4.07 6.11
C ILE A 9 0.31 4.88 7.18
N PRO A 10 -0.05 6.15 6.90
CA PRO A 10 -0.93 6.90 7.77
C PRO A 10 -2.35 6.36 7.64
N CYS A 11 -2.82 5.60 8.63
CA CYS A 11 -4.19 5.11 8.69
C CYS A 11 -5.08 6.06 9.48
N GLU A 12 -6.38 6.05 9.19
CA GLU A 12 -7.37 6.86 9.89
C GLU A 12 -7.91 6.10 11.11
N PHE A 13 -8.08 6.80 12.22
CA PHE A 13 -8.62 6.30 13.49
C PHE A 13 -9.54 7.38 14.06
N GLY A 14 -10.85 7.24 13.87
CA GLY A 14 -11.85 8.18 14.40
C GLY A 14 -11.57 9.66 14.04
N GLY A 15 -11.20 9.94 12.79
CA GLY A 15 -10.89 11.29 12.31
C GLY A 15 -9.46 11.79 12.57
N LYS A 16 -8.60 10.99 13.20
CA LYS A 16 -7.15 11.29 13.35
C LYS A 16 -6.33 10.31 12.53
N THR A 17 -5.17 10.74 12.02
CA THR A 17 -4.25 9.84 11.31
C THR A 17 -3.12 9.38 12.22
N SER A 18 -2.75 8.10 12.12
CA SER A 18 -1.65 7.50 12.88
C SER A 18 -0.92 6.45 12.04
N PRO A 19 0.42 6.33 12.15
CA PRO A 19 1.17 5.34 11.39
C PRO A 19 0.79 3.91 11.76
N PHE A 20 0.49 3.10 10.75
CA PHE A 20 0.18 1.68 10.89
C PHE A 20 1.04 0.84 9.94
N ALA A 21 1.52 -0.29 10.43
CA ALA A 21 2.32 -1.22 9.65
C ALA A 21 1.41 -2.16 8.85
N VAL A 22 1.49 -2.09 7.53
CA VAL A 22 0.83 -3.00 6.59
C VAL A 22 1.87 -3.89 5.93
N TYR A 23 1.57 -5.18 5.84
CA TYR A 23 2.42 -6.20 5.25
C TYR A 23 1.88 -6.61 3.88
N ILE A 24 2.64 -6.36 2.83
CA ILE A 24 2.26 -6.67 1.45
C ILE A 24 3.04 -7.89 0.99
N GLY A 25 2.34 -9.00 0.81
CA GLY A 25 2.87 -10.22 0.19
C GLY A 25 2.33 -10.40 -1.22
N GLU A 26 2.20 -11.66 -1.65
CA GLU A 26 1.50 -12.00 -2.89
C GLU A 26 0.02 -12.30 -2.55
N PRO A 27 -0.92 -11.42 -2.93
CA PRO A 27 -2.34 -11.67 -2.72
C PRO A 27 -2.85 -12.80 -3.62
N LYS A 28 -3.95 -13.42 -3.23
CA LYS A 28 -4.68 -14.30 -4.15
C LYS A 28 -5.21 -13.46 -5.33
N PRO A 29 -5.34 -14.04 -6.54
CA PRO A 29 -5.85 -13.33 -7.71
C PRO A 29 -7.17 -12.58 -7.44
N ASP A 30 -8.07 -13.21 -6.70
CA ASP A 30 -9.43 -12.70 -6.46
C ASP A 30 -9.57 -11.94 -5.13
N ALA A 31 -8.46 -11.69 -4.43
CA ALA A 31 -8.46 -11.02 -3.14
C ALA A 31 -7.80 -9.64 -3.23
N HIS A 32 -8.40 -8.65 -2.57
CA HIS A 32 -7.78 -7.34 -2.48
C HIS A 32 -6.56 -7.39 -1.53
N PRO A 33 -5.40 -6.81 -1.90
CA PRO A 33 -4.12 -7.07 -1.21
C PRO A 33 -4.09 -6.68 0.28
N VAL A 34 -4.90 -5.70 0.68
CA VAL A 34 -4.94 -5.20 2.06
C VAL A 34 -6.23 -5.55 2.82
N GLN A 35 -7.17 -6.27 2.20
CA GLN A 35 -8.52 -6.43 2.75
C GLN A 35 -8.55 -7.04 4.15
N HIS A 36 -7.78 -8.11 4.37
CA HIS A 36 -7.72 -8.78 5.68
C HIS A 36 -7.14 -7.87 6.76
N GLN A 37 -6.09 -7.13 6.44
CA GLN A 37 -5.45 -6.21 7.38
C GLN A 37 -6.33 -5.00 7.67
N ASN A 38 -7.03 -4.46 6.67
CA ASN A 38 -8.01 -3.39 6.85
C ASN A 38 -9.18 -3.85 7.72
N THR A 39 -9.69 -5.05 7.47
CA THR A 39 -10.77 -5.65 8.28
C THR A 39 -10.35 -5.81 9.74
N TRP A 40 -9.13 -6.32 9.99
CA TRP A 40 -8.59 -6.45 11.33
C TRP A 40 -8.39 -5.09 12.00
N LEU A 41 -7.83 -4.12 11.28
CA LEU A 41 -7.61 -2.76 11.77
C LEU A 41 -8.91 -2.10 12.22
N SER A 42 -9.97 -2.29 11.44
CA SER A 42 -11.30 -1.74 11.75
C SER A 42 -11.93 -2.43 12.95
N LYS A 43 -11.80 -3.75 13.07
CA LYS A 43 -12.42 -4.51 14.16
C LYS A 43 -11.69 -4.32 15.49
N GLU A 44 -10.37 -4.41 15.50
CA GLU A 44 -9.58 -4.46 16.73
C GLU A 44 -9.11 -3.08 17.21
N ARG A 45 -8.95 -2.13 16.29
CA ARG A 45 -8.37 -0.81 16.60
C ARG A 45 -9.24 0.37 16.21
N GLY A 46 -10.42 0.13 15.62
CA GLY A 46 -11.30 1.19 15.14
C GLY A 46 -10.67 2.05 14.04
N GLY A 47 -9.68 1.51 13.32
CA GLY A 47 -8.96 2.23 12.28
C GLY A 47 -9.26 1.72 10.88
N GLN A 48 -8.95 2.52 9.87
CA GLN A 48 -9.15 2.18 8.46
C GLN A 48 -7.97 2.61 7.62
N VAL A 49 -7.62 1.77 6.65
CA VAL A 49 -6.67 2.13 5.60
C VAL A 49 -7.35 3.19 4.72
N PRO A 50 -6.69 4.32 4.40
CA PRO A 50 -7.31 5.37 3.61
C PRO A 50 -7.69 4.85 2.22
N GLU A 51 -8.83 5.28 1.70
CA GLU A 51 -9.36 4.83 0.42
C GLU A 51 -8.37 5.03 -0.74
N ARG A 52 -7.63 6.15 -0.72
CA ARG A 52 -6.56 6.41 -1.71
C ARG A 52 -5.51 5.28 -1.75
N VAL A 53 -5.15 4.73 -0.59
CA VAL A 53 -4.13 3.66 -0.48
C VAL A 53 -4.71 2.35 -0.98
N ILE A 54 -5.97 2.06 -0.64
CA ILE A 54 -6.70 0.87 -1.13
C ILE A 54 -6.73 0.90 -2.67
N ASN A 55 -7.20 1.99 -3.27
CA ASN A 55 -7.31 2.14 -4.72
C ASN A 55 -5.95 2.08 -5.42
N SER A 56 -4.89 2.66 -4.83
CA SER A 56 -3.53 2.55 -5.38
C SER A 56 -3.03 1.10 -5.38
N LEU A 57 -3.25 0.35 -4.29
CA LEU A 57 -2.84 -1.05 -4.19
C LEU A 57 -3.61 -1.93 -5.18
N GLU A 58 -4.89 -1.67 -5.40
CA GLU A 58 -5.70 -2.38 -6.40
C GLU A 58 -5.14 -2.20 -7.81
N ARG A 59 -4.85 -0.95 -8.20
CA ARG A 59 -4.26 -0.64 -9.51
C ARG A 59 -2.90 -1.30 -9.71
N LEU A 60 -2.04 -1.26 -8.69
CA LEU A 60 -0.74 -1.92 -8.72
C LEU A 60 -0.88 -3.45 -8.80
N HIS A 61 -1.86 -4.05 -8.12
CA HIS A 61 -2.11 -5.48 -8.17
C HIS A 61 -2.56 -5.91 -9.57
N LYS A 62 -3.47 -5.15 -10.18
CA LYS A 62 -3.88 -5.37 -11.57
C LYS A 62 -2.68 -5.28 -12.53
N LEU A 63 -1.88 -4.21 -12.42
CA LEU A 63 -0.69 -4.02 -13.25
C LEU A 63 0.32 -5.16 -13.08
N ALA A 64 0.52 -5.61 -11.83
CA ALA A 64 1.42 -6.71 -11.53
C ALA A 64 0.99 -8.01 -12.23
N ARG A 65 -0.31 -8.32 -12.18
CA ARG A 65 -0.91 -9.48 -12.84
C ARG A 65 -0.82 -9.41 -14.35
N GLU A 66 -1.15 -8.25 -14.94
CA GLU A 66 -1.12 -8.06 -16.40
C GLU A 66 0.29 -8.22 -16.99
N ASN A 67 1.32 -7.86 -16.22
CA ASN A 67 2.72 -7.92 -16.68
C ASN A 67 3.49 -9.13 -16.14
N GLY A 68 2.87 -9.99 -15.34
CA GLY A 68 3.54 -11.16 -14.74
C GLY A 68 4.69 -10.80 -13.80
N ILE A 69 4.61 -9.64 -13.14
CA ILE A 69 5.63 -9.15 -12.20
C ILE A 69 5.19 -9.35 -10.75
N CYS A 70 6.17 -9.46 -9.84
CA CYS A 70 5.86 -9.60 -8.42
C CYS A 70 5.24 -8.32 -7.86
N PHE A 71 4.04 -8.44 -7.30
CA PHE A 71 3.30 -7.30 -6.75
C PHE A 71 4.08 -6.57 -5.65
N ALA A 72 4.70 -7.32 -4.73
CA ALA A 72 5.44 -6.75 -3.61
C ALA A 72 6.65 -5.91 -4.08
N GLU A 73 7.37 -6.36 -5.11
CA GLU A 73 8.48 -5.60 -5.71
C GLU A 73 7.99 -4.37 -6.47
N LEU A 74 6.86 -4.48 -7.20
CA LEU A 74 6.23 -3.35 -7.86
C LEU A 74 5.83 -2.26 -6.86
N CYS A 75 5.28 -2.62 -5.70
CA CYS A 75 4.95 -1.65 -4.65
C CYS A 75 6.20 -0.92 -4.11
N VAL A 76 7.30 -1.64 -3.92
CA VAL A 76 8.58 -1.04 -3.49
C VAL A 76 9.11 -0.09 -4.56
N TYR A 77 9.05 -0.49 -5.83
CA TYR A 77 9.45 0.35 -6.96
C TYR A 77 8.60 1.62 -7.04
N ALA A 78 7.27 1.49 -6.99
CA ALA A 78 6.34 2.62 -7.03
C ALA A 78 6.61 3.62 -5.88
N LEU A 79 6.90 3.12 -4.68
CA LEU A 79 7.25 3.97 -3.55
C LEU A 79 8.56 4.72 -3.78
N LYS A 80 9.60 4.05 -4.29
CA LYS A 80 10.89 4.70 -4.64
C LYS A 80 10.72 5.79 -5.68
N VAL A 81 9.91 5.54 -6.72
CA VAL A 81 9.64 6.53 -7.77
C VAL A 81 8.89 7.73 -7.19
N ALA A 82 7.91 7.51 -6.32
CA ALA A 82 7.17 8.57 -5.65
C ALA A 82 8.10 9.44 -4.78
N THR A 83 9.01 8.83 -4.02
CA THR A 83 9.96 9.59 -3.18
C THR A 83 10.93 10.42 -4.01
N THR A 84 11.40 9.91 -5.16
CA THR A 84 12.35 10.62 -6.02
C THR A 84 11.70 11.75 -6.84
N HIS A 85 10.39 11.69 -7.08
CA HIS A 85 9.67 12.78 -7.77
C HIS A 85 9.39 13.98 -6.86
N ASP A 86 9.28 13.78 -5.54
CA ASP A 86 9.17 14.88 -4.57
C ASP A 86 10.50 15.66 -4.44
N ASP A 87 11.66 15.00 -4.55
CA ASP A 87 12.99 15.65 -4.47
C ASP A 87 13.27 16.66 -5.61
N ASN A 88 12.61 16.52 -6.76
CA ASN A 88 12.81 17.41 -7.92
C ASN A 88 11.84 18.62 -7.92
N ALA A 89 10.88 18.68 -6.99
CA ALA A 89 9.93 19.79 -6.87
C ALA A 89 10.40 20.91 -5.93
N GLU A 90 11.41 20.67 -5.08
CA GLU A 90 11.94 21.67 -4.13
C GLU A 90 13.14 22.48 -4.63
N ASN A 91 13.68 22.21 -5.82
CA ASN A 91 14.82 22.97 -6.38
C ASN A 91 14.46 23.91 -7.54
N ALA A 92 13.18 24.27 -7.64
CA ALA A 92 12.68 25.28 -8.58
C ALA A 92 12.05 26.46 -7.84
N LYS A 93 12.80 27.09 -6.92
CA LYS A 93 12.46 28.42 -6.42
C LYS A 93 13.70 29.23 -6.03
#